data_AF-A0A4V1QRW0-F1
#
_entry.id   AF-A0A4V1QRW0-F1
#
_cell.length_a   1.000
_cell.length_b   1.000
_cell.length_c   1.000
_cell.angle_alpha   90.00
_cell.angle_beta   90.00
_cell.angle_gamma   90.00
#
_symmetry.space_group_name_H-M   'P 1'
#
loop_
_entity.id
_entity.type
_entity.pdbx_description
1 polymer ?
#
loop_
_entity_poly.entity_id
_entity_poly.type
_entity_poly.pdbx_seq_one_letter_code
_entity_poly.pdbx_strand_id
1 'polypeptide(L)'
;MRAALSIGLPGTTAPETLRALAPRLERLGFDAIWLNDVPGGDSLAGLRVVAEATGRLGLATGVIPIDRRPVGSLDLAGIPPERTTIGIGSGGARHPVAVVADGVAELRTRTDAAIAVGALGPRMRRLA
;
A
#
# COMPACT_ATOMS: atom_id res chain seq x y z
N MET A 1 -15.98 -14.07 8.60
CA MET A 1 -14.67 -14.63 8.97
C MET A 1 -13.67 -14.15 7.92
N ARG A 2 -12.59 -13.46 8.29
CA ARG A 2 -11.48 -13.20 7.36
C ARG A 2 -10.47 -14.33 7.51
N ALA A 3 -10.04 -14.94 6.42
CA ALA A 3 -8.93 -15.86 6.37
C ALA A 3 -7.64 -15.11 6.73
N ALA A 4 -6.69 -15.77 7.39
CA ALA A 4 -5.36 -15.20 7.66
C ALA A 4 -4.47 -15.19 6.39
N LEU A 5 -5.06 -14.90 5.22
CA LEU A 5 -4.41 -14.95 3.92
C LEU A 5 -4.70 -13.66 3.16
N SER A 6 -3.64 -13.01 2.71
CA SER A 6 -3.69 -11.89 1.76
C SER A 6 -3.11 -12.32 0.42
N ILE A 7 -3.33 -11.53 -0.63
CA ILE A 7 -2.74 -11.76 -1.96
C ILE A 7 -1.98 -10.52 -2.44
N GLY A 8 -0.81 -10.71 -3.05
CA GLY A 8 0.00 -9.66 -3.64
C GLY A 8 -0.08 -9.64 -5.16
N LEU A 9 -0.19 -8.46 -5.75
CA LEU A 9 -0.16 -8.23 -7.20
C LEU A 9 0.71 -7.01 -7.53
N PRO A 10 1.29 -6.91 -8.73
CA PRO A 10 1.99 -5.69 -9.14
C PRO A 10 1.00 -4.54 -9.37
N GLY A 11 1.42 -3.30 -9.10
CA GLY A 11 0.66 -2.08 -9.37
C GLY A 11 0.44 -1.79 -10.86
N THR A 12 1.02 -2.60 -11.74
CA THR A 12 0.74 -2.63 -13.19
C THR A 12 -0.41 -3.55 -13.57
N THR A 13 -1.03 -4.23 -12.60
CA THR A 13 -2.20 -5.09 -12.87
C THR A 13 -3.32 -4.26 -13.46
N ALA A 14 -3.89 -4.73 -14.58
CA ALA A 14 -4.93 -4.01 -15.29
C ALA A 14 -6.16 -3.73 -14.39
N PRO A 15 -6.76 -2.53 -14.45
CA PRO A 15 -7.94 -2.19 -13.65
C PRO A 15 -9.09 -3.19 -13.83
N GLU A 16 -9.30 -3.73 -15.03
CA GLU A 16 -10.37 -4.69 -15.34
C GLU A 16 -10.15 -6.00 -14.58
N THR A 17 -8.89 -6.44 -14.47
CA THR A 17 -8.52 -7.60 -13.67
C THR A 17 -8.78 -7.35 -12.19
N LEU A 18 -8.44 -6.17 -11.67
CA LEU A 18 -8.70 -5.80 -10.27
C LEU A 18 -10.21 -5.77 -9.97
N ARG A 19 -11.02 -5.13 -10.82
CA ARG A 19 -12.50 -5.09 -10.67
C ARG A 19 -13.12 -6.47 -10.68
N ALA A 20 -12.60 -7.38 -11.51
CA ALA A 20 -13.08 -8.76 -11.55
C ALA A 20 -12.62 -9.56 -10.31
N LEU A 21 -11.36 -9.44 -9.90
CA LEU A 21 -10.77 -10.27 -8.87
C LEU A 21 -11.20 -9.85 -7.46
N ALA A 22 -11.23 -8.56 -7.15
CA ALA A 22 -11.42 -8.06 -5.79
C ALA A 22 -12.72 -8.53 -5.10
N PRO A 23 -13.90 -8.52 -5.75
CA PRO A 23 -15.12 -9.05 -5.12
C PRO A 23 -15.05 -10.55 -4.85
N ARG A 24 -14.29 -11.31 -5.66
CA ARG A 24 -14.09 -12.76 -5.47
C ARG A 24 -13.22 -13.01 -4.24
N LEU A 25 -12.11 -12.28 -4.10
CA LEU A 25 -11.24 -12.34 -2.93
C LEU A 25 -12.01 -12.04 -1.64
N GLU A 26 -12.82 -10.99 -1.66
CA GLU A 26 -13.65 -10.61 -0.50
C GLU A 26 -14.66 -11.71 -0.12
N ARG A 27 -15.36 -12.30 -1.10
CA ARG A 27 -16.31 -13.40 -0.84
C ARG A 27 -15.64 -14.66 -0.32
N LEU A 28 -14.43 -14.95 -0.79
CA LEU A 28 -13.59 -16.05 -0.31
C LEU A 28 -12.96 -15.75 1.07
N GLY A 29 -13.13 -14.53 1.57
CA GLY A 29 -12.70 -14.12 2.90
C GLY A 29 -11.22 -13.75 2.98
N PHE A 30 -10.52 -13.46 1.88
CA PHE A 30 -9.15 -12.93 1.95
C PHE A 30 -9.10 -11.69 2.85
N ASP A 31 -8.02 -11.54 3.61
CA ASP A 31 -7.87 -10.41 4.52
C ASP A 31 -7.60 -9.11 3.77
N ALA A 32 -6.65 -9.14 2.82
CA ALA A 32 -6.25 -7.95 2.07
C ALA A 32 -5.71 -8.28 0.68
N ILE A 33 -5.73 -7.27 -0.18
CA ILE A 33 -4.94 -7.22 -1.42
C ILE A 33 -3.79 -6.24 -1.23
N TRP A 34 -2.59 -6.67 -1.61
CA TRP A 34 -1.37 -5.88 -1.57
C TRP A 34 -0.93 -5.54 -2.99
N LEU A 35 -0.84 -4.25 -3.32
CA LEU A 35 -0.35 -3.79 -4.61
C LEU A 35 1.07 -3.26 -4.47
N ASN A 36 2.01 -3.91 -5.17
CA ASN A 36 3.41 -3.54 -5.16
C ASN A 36 3.64 -2.36 -6.10
N ASP A 37 4.25 -1.29 -5.62
CA ASP A 37 4.57 -0.14 -6.46
C ASP A 37 5.84 -0.44 -7.28
N VAL A 38 5.63 -0.72 -8.57
CA VAL A 38 6.68 -1.10 -9.52
C VAL A 38 6.76 -0.05 -10.63
N PRO A 39 7.90 0.10 -11.33
CA PRO A 39 8.02 1.02 -12.45
C PRO A 39 6.86 0.86 -13.46
N GLY A 40 6.22 1.97 -13.83
CA GLY A 40 5.08 1.99 -14.76
C GLY A 40 3.73 1.60 -14.15
N GLY A 41 3.68 1.26 -12.86
CA GLY A 41 2.43 1.02 -12.13
C GLY A 41 2.14 2.11 -11.10
N ASP A 42 0.87 2.23 -10.70
CA ASP A 42 0.46 3.06 -9.56
C ASP A 42 -0.39 2.22 -8.61
N SER A 43 0.23 1.81 -7.49
CA SER A 43 -0.44 1.00 -6.49
C SER A 43 -1.68 1.69 -5.91
N LEU A 44 -1.64 3.01 -5.70
CA LEU A 44 -2.78 3.77 -5.14
C LEU A 44 -3.95 3.84 -6.12
N ALA A 45 -3.67 4.00 -7.42
CA ALA A 45 -4.72 3.91 -8.45
C ALA A 45 -5.39 2.54 -8.49
N GLY A 46 -4.60 1.46 -8.40
CA GLY A 46 -5.16 0.13 -8.28
C GLY A 46 -6.00 -0.06 -7.02
N LEU A 47 -5.57 0.47 -5.87
CA LEU A 47 -6.31 0.38 -4.62
C LEU A 47 -7.65 1.13 -4.67
N ARG A 48 -7.75 2.27 -5.36
CA ARG A 48 -9.05 2.95 -5.58
C ARG A 48 -10.02 2.06 -6.35
N VAL A 49 -9.56 1.41 -7.42
CA VAL A 49 -10.38 0.46 -8.19
C VAL A 49 -10.88 -0.70 -7.33
N VAL A 50 -10.02 -1.23 -6.45
CA VAL A 50 -10.42 -2.28 -5.50
C VAL A 50 -11.41 -1.74 -4.46
N ALA A 51 -11.18 -0.53 -3.94
CA ALA A 51 -12.02 0.12 -2.94
C ALA A 51 -13.45 0.33 -3.45
N GLU A 52 -13.62 0.73 -4.71
CA GLU A 52 -14.92 0.87 -5.38
C GLU A 52 -15.66 -0.47 -5.52
N ALA A 53 -14.93 -1.57 -5.70
CA ALA A 53 -15.49 -2.89 -5.94
C ALA A 53 -15.72 -3.75 -4.69
N THR A 54 -15.31 -3.28 -3.50
CA THR A 54 -15.31 -4.06 -2.25
C THR A 54 -15.73 -3.21 -1.05
N GLY A 55 -16.32 -3.81 -0.02
CA GLY A 55 -16.75 -3.08 1.18
C GLY A 55 -15.95 -3.39 2.45
N ARG A 56 -15.23 -4.51 2.46
CA ARG A 56 -14.56 -5.08 3.65
C ARG A 56 -13.17 -5.64 3.36
N LEU A 57 -12.80 -5.91 2.12
CA LEU A 57 -11.44 -6.35 1.77
C LEU A 57 -10.42 -5.28 2.20
N GLY A 58 -9.36 -5.70 2.91
CA GLY A 58 -8.24 -4.83 3.25
C GLY A 58 -7.48 -4.39 2.01
N LEU A 59 -6.97 -3.17 2.04
CA LEU A 59 -6.23 -2.53 0.96
C LEU A 59 -4.81 -2.25 1.44
N ALA A 60 -3.79 -2.59 0.66
CA ALA A 60 -2.43 -2.31 1.08
C ALA A 60 -1.48 -2.03 -0.08
N THR A 61 -0.48 -1.17 0.15
CA THR A 61 0.65 -0.99 -0.77
C THR A 61 1.87 -1.74 -0.25
N GLY A 62 2.66 -2.37 -1.13
CA GLY A 62 3.76 -3.26 -0.76
C GLY A 62 5.01 -3.11 -1.62
N VAL A 63 5.86 -2.10 -1.49
CA VAL A 63 5.71 -0.82 -0.79
C VAL A 63 5.95 0.30 -1.80
N ILE A 64 5.51 1.52 -1.48
CA ILE A 64 5.80 2.69 -2.31
C ILE A 64 7.25 3.13 -2.08
N PRO A 65 8.08 3.21 -3.14
CA PRO A 65 9.47 3.66 -3.04
C PRO A 65 9.52 5.20 -2.95
N ILE A 66 9.71 5.74 -1.75
CA ILE A 66 9.57 7.18 -1.50
C ILE A 66 10.73 8.04 -2.04
N ASP A 67 11.81 7.43 -2.50
CA ASP A 67 12.87 8.10 -3.27
C ASP A 67 12.39 8.55 -4.66
N ARG A 68 11.41 7.83 -5.23
CA ARG A 68 10.84 8.09 -6.56
C ARG A 68 9.44 8.68 -6.48
N ARG A 69 8.68 8.34 -5.44
CA ARG A 69 7.34 8.85 -5.15
C ARG A 69 7.30 9.48 -3.75
N PRO A 70 7.78 10.73 -3.59
CA PRO A 70 7.75 11.40 -2.30
C PRO A 70 6.35 11.41 -1.70
N VAL A 71 6.23 11.29 -0.38
CA VAL A 71 4.94 11.24 0.31
C VAL A 71 4.04 12.40 -0.15
N GLY A 72 4.57 13.62 -0.22
CA GLY A 72 3.91 14.83 -0.75
C GLY A 72 3.11 14.65 -2.04
N SER A 73 3.58 13.76 -2.93
CA SER A 73 2.96 13.50 -4.23
C SER A 73 1.88 12.42 -4.24
N LEU A 74 1.70 11.70 -3.13
CA LEU A 74 0.76 10.58 -3.06
C LEU A 74 -0.68 11.09 -3.03
N ASP A 75 -1.49 10.62 -3.97
CA ASP A 75 -2.94 10.85 -3.98
C ASP A 75 -3.65 9.73 -3.21
N LEU A 76 -4.04 10.05 -1.97
CA LEU A 76 -4.76 9.15 -1.07
C LEU A 76 -6.29 9.31 -1.17
N ALA A 77 -6.78 10.23 -1.99
CA ALA A 77 -8.21 10.50 -2.09
C ALA A 77 -8.97 9.26 -2.61
N GLY A 78 -10.17 9.04 -2.08
CA GLY A 78 -11.03 7.91 -2.48
C GLY A 78 -10.57 6.54 -1.96
N ILE A 79 -9.53 6.48 -1.12
CA ILE A 79 -9.08 5.24 -0.47
C ILE A 79 -9.51 5.26 1.01
N PRO A 80 -10.33 4.30 1.48
CA PRO A 80 -10.87 4.29 2.84
C PRO A 80 -9.77 3.97 3.88
N PRO A 81 -9.36 4.94 4.72
CA PRO A 81 -8.24 4.76 5.64
C PRO A 81 -8.45 3.63 6.65
N GLU A 82 -9.68 3.40 7.10
CA GLU A 82 -10.07 2.41 8.12
C GLU A 82 -9.76 0.96 7.74
N ARG A 83 -9.53 0.68 6.45
CA ARG A 83 -9.16 -0.64 5.95
C ARG A 83 -7.92 -0.61 5.06
N THR A 84 -7.13 0.46 5.13
CA THR A 84 -5.96 0.66 4.29
C THR A 84 -4.67 0.63 5.10
N THR A 85 -3.66 -0.06 4.55
CA THR A 85 -2.28 -0.02 5.03
C THR A 85 -1.37 0.58 3.95
N ILE A 86 -0.81 1.76 4.19
CA ILE A 86 0.15 2.39 3.29
C ILE A 86 1.55 1.89 3.64
N GLY A 87 2.06 0.97 2.82
CA GLY A 87 3.44 0.51 2.89
C GLY A 87 4.37 1.47 2.16
N ILE A 88 5.43 1.93 2.84
CA ILE A 88 6.50 2.73 2.24
C ILE A 88 7.87 2.08 2.43
N GLY A 89 8.80 2.39 1.52
CA GLY A 89 10.18 1.95 1.59
C GLY A 89 11.13 2.95 0.97
N SER A 90 12.39 2.93 1.38
CA SER A 90 13.39 3.93 0.98
C SER A 90 13.77 3.91 -0.50
N GLY A 91 13.42 2.86 -1.24
CA GLY A 91 13.97 2.61 -2.57
C GLY A 91 15.51 2.64 -2.55
N GLY A 92 16.11 3.34 -3.51
CA GLY A 92 17.56 3.54 -3.65
C GLY A 92 18.11 4.76 -2.90
N ALA A 93 17.39 5.33 -1.93
CA ALA A 93 17.82 6.53 -1.22
C ALA A 93 19.19 6.37 -0.51
N ARG A 94 20.01 7.43 -0.55
CA ARG A 94 21.33 7.49 0.12
C ARG A 94 21.25 7.41 1.64
N HIS A 95 20.17 7.93 2.24
CA HIS A 95 19.93 7.95 3.68
C HIS A 95 18.60 7.23 4.01
N PRO A 96 18.54 5.90 3.84
CA PRO A 96 17.26 5.19 3.74
C PRO A 96 16.40 5.28 5.00
N VAL A 97 17.01 5.18 6.18
CA VAL A 97 16.29 5.24 7.46
C VAL A 97 15.71 6.63 7.72
N ALA A 98 16.47 7.69 7.47
CA ALA A 98 16.02 9.07 7.67
C ALA A 98 14.85 9.41 6.73
N VAL A 99 15.02 9.08 5.44
CA VAL A 99 13.98 9.30 4.42
C VAL A 99 12.67 8.58 4.77
N VAL A 100 12.75 7.35 5.27
CA VAL A 100 11.55 6.61 5.72
C VAL A 100 10.97 7.19 6.99
N ALA A 101 11.79 7.60 7.97
CA ALA A 101 11.29 8.21 9.20
C ALA A 101 10.51 9.50 8.92
N ASP A 102 11.05 10.37 8.06
CA ASP A 102 10.39 11.60 7.61
C ASP A 102 9.11 11.28 6.83
N GLY A 103 9.15 10.26 5.95
CA GLY A 103 7.97 9.80 5.22
C GLY A 103 6.85 9.25 6.13
N VAL A 104 7.19 8.50 7.19
CA VAL A 104 6.22 8.05 8.19
C VAL A 104 5.60 9.24 8.91
N ALA A 105 6.43 10.20 9.33
CA ALA A 105 5.95 11.40 10.02
C ALA A 105 4.99 12.22 9.13
N GLU A 106 5.33 12.40 7.85
CA GLU A 106 4.47 13.10 6.89
C GLU A 106 3.17 12.34 6.61
N LEU A 107 3.20 11.01 6.44
CA LEU A 107 1.97 10.23 6.23
C LEU A 107 0.99 10.36 7.41
N ARG A 108 1.50 10.38 8.64
CA ARG A 108 0.67 10.54 9.85
C ARG A 108 -0.06 11.88 9.92
N THR A 109 0.39 12.91 9.21
CA THR A 109 -0.34 14.20 9.16
C THR A 109 -1.40 14.23 8.06
N ARG A 110 -1.46 13.19 7.20
CA ARG A 110 -2.25 13.17 5.98
C ARG A 110 -3.31 12.08 5.92
N THR A 111 -3.21 11.05 6.76
CA THR A 111 -4.15 9.93 6.79
C THR A 111 -4.13 9.20 8.13
N ASP A 112 -5.29 8.64 8.49
CA ASP A 112 -5.44 7.71 9.62
C ASP A 112 -5.19 6.24 9.22
N ALA A 113 -4.86 5.98 7.96
CA ALA A 113 -4.53 4.64 7.49
C ALA A 113 -3.34 4.07 8.27
N ALA A 114 -3.32 2.74 8.45
CA ALA A 114 -2.16 2.08 9.02
C ALA A 114 -0.93 2.31 8.12
N ILE A 115 0.25 2.40 8.71
CA ILE A 115 1.50 2.61 7.97
C ILE A 115 2.37 1.37 8.18
N ALA A 116 2.85 0.79 7.08
CA ALA A 116 3.83 -0.29 7.10
C ALA A 116 5.17 0.19 6.52
N VAL A 117 6.27 -0.35 7.02
CA VAL A 117 7.62 0.01 6.58
C VAL A 117 8.32 -1.21 6.00
N GLY A 118 8.84 -1.07 4.78
CA GLY A 118 9.74 -2.05 4.17
C GLY A 118 11.07 -2.14 4.93
N ALA A 119 11.17 -3.10 5.85
CA ALA A 119 12.23 -3.17 6.85
C ALA A 119 13.13 -4.42 6.73
N LEU A 120 13.96 -4.48 5.68
CA LEU A 120 14.88 -5.60 5.47
C LEU A 120 16.09 -5.55 6.44
N GLY A 121 16.65 -4.37 6.68
CA GLY A 121 17.84 -4.18 7.52
C GLY A 121 17.51 -3.94 9.00
N PRO A 122 18.42 -4.27 9.95
CA PRO A 122 18.16 -4.16 11.39
C PRO A 122 17.90 -2.72 11.86
N ARG A 123 18.51 -1.73 11.21
CA ARG A 123 18.23 -0.31 11.51
C ARG A 123 16.81 0.07 11.09
N MET A 124 16.35 -0.41 9.94
CA MET A 124 14.99 -0.16 9.48
C MET A 124 13.95 -0.90 10.34
N ARG A 125 14.26 -2.12 10.79
CA ARG A 125 13.40 -2.88 11.72
C ARG A 125 13.25 -2.27 13.11
N ARG A 126 14.16 -1.37 13.51
CA ARG A 126 14.02 -0.60 14.75
C ARG A 126 13.19 0.67 14.56
N LEU A 127 13.06 1.14 13.33
CA LEU A 127 12.20 2.27 12.98
C LEU A 127 10.74 1.82 12.82
N ALA A 128 10.53 0.65 12.18
CA ALA A 128 9.24 0.03 11.95
C ALA A 128 8.59 -0.48 13.25
#